data_AF-A0A925H8M8-F1
#
_entry.id   AF-A0A925H8M8-F1
#
_cell.length_a   1.000
_cell.length_b   1.000
_cell.length_c   1.000
_cell.angle_alpha   90.00
_cell.angle_beta   90.00
_cell.angle_gamma   90.00
#
_symmetry.space_group_name_H-M   'P 1'
#
loop_
_entity.id
_entity.type
_entity.pdbx_description
1 polymer ?
#
loop_
_entity_poly.entity_id
_entity_poly.type
_entity_poly.pdbx_seq_one_letter_code
_entity_poly.pdbx_strand_id
1 'polypeptide(L)'
;MRAIPVATPTPDPDMEDDIWGEEGEEEPFPSTGVGSEDEEEGEDWEDADSPAPVAHLSDGRTGAGALLVDYVYGAGRIVVLSDPYIVSNGGINRADNLFLAVGVVTGGRTGRVAFDEFHQGYAATQNELFAYFRGTPILWMFAQSALVVLALVWTQSRRFARPLPAPRADRRSKLEFVASMAELQQRSRAYDLAIENIYQRTRRALARYGGLAPNAPLENIAEQVARRSGKNRVELEALLRECEDSIAGAPLTSRRAVELARALRELERDLGILMRSREIRQAR
;
A
#
# COMPACT_ATOMS: atom_id res chain seq x y z
N MET A 1 1.46 39.29 -12.74
CA MET A 1 2.93 39.17 -12.90
C MET A 1 3.20 38.14 -13.98
N ARG A 2 3.73 38.57 -15.12
CA ARG A 2 4.07 37.73 -16.29
C ARG A 2 5.42 37.04 -16.03
N ALA A 3 5.48 35.72 -16.22
CA ALA A 3 6.73 34.98 -16.24
C ALA A 3 7.29 34.96 -17.68
N ILE A 4 8.59 35.25 -17.81
CA ILE A 4 9.36 35.13 -19.07
C ILE A 4 10.12 33.80 -19.01
N PRO A 5 9.99 32.90 -20.00
CA PRO A 5 10.85 31.73 -20.09
C PRO A 5 12.15 32.10 -20.83
N VAL A 6 13.30 31.83 -20.22
CA VAL A 6 14.60 31.85 -20.89
C VAL A 6 14.88 30.45 -21.42
N ALA A 7 15.07 30.35 -22.74
CA ALA A 7 15.44 29.11 -23.42
C ALA A 7 16.94 28.83 -23.24
N THR A 8 17.27 27.59 -22.90
CA THR A 8 18.63 27.04 -22.92
C THR A 8 18.91 26.53 -24.34
N PRO A 9 20.00 26.94 -25.01
CA PRO A 9 20.35 26.34 -26.30
C PRO A 9 20.96 24.96 -26.10
N THR A 10 20.42 24.00 -26.85
CA THR A 10 20.96 22.65 -27.09
C THR A 10 22.23 22.76 -27.95
N PRO A 11 23.25 21.89 -27.78
CA PRO A 11 24.45 21.91 -28.62
C PRO A 11 24.12 21.35 -30.02
N ASP A 12 24.50 22.09 -31.05
CA ASP A 12 24.46 21.65 -32.46
C ASP A 12 25.74 20.83 -32.75
N PRO A 13 25.68 19.63 -33.36
CA PRO A 13 26.79 18.70 -33.43
C PRO A 13 27.57 18.79 -34.75
N ASP A 14 27.79 19.99 -35.29
CA ASP A 14 28.54 20.20 -36.54
C ASP A 14 29.28 21.55 -36.51
N MET A 15 30.49 21.60 -35.95
CA MET A 15 31.54 22.57 -36.29
C MET A 15 32.85 22.18 -35.58
N GLU A 16 33.45 21.09 -36.06
CA GLU A 16 34.90 20.93 -36.04
C GLU A 16 35.47 21.55 -37.33
N ASP A 17 36.71 22.03 -37.23
CA ASP A 17 37.62 22.52 -38.28
C ASP A 17 37.72 24.04 -38.50
N ASP A 18 38.98 24.47 -38.62
CA ASP A 18 39.51 25.80 -38.96
C ASP A 18 39.56 26.91 -37.90
N ILE A 19 40.58 26.85 -37.02
CA ILE A 19 41.20 28.06 -36.43
C ILE A 19 42.73 27.91 -36.41
N TRP A 20 43.36 27.82 -37.58
CA TRP A 20 44.76 28.16 -37.77
C TRP A 20 44.88 29.10 -38.97
N GLY A 21 45.17 30.38 -38.69
CA GLY A 21 45.63 31.34 -39.70
C GLY A 21 44.89 32.66 -39.62
N GLU A 22 45.48 33.65 -38.94
CA GLU A 22 45.66 34.97 -39.52
C GLU A 22 46.76 35.73 -38.77
N GLU A 23 47.72 36.21 -39.55
CA GLU A 23 48.91 36.97 -39.19
C GLU A 23 48.53 38.38 -38.70
N GLY A 24 49.22 38.90 -37.69
CA GLY A 24 48.98 40.24 -37.16
C GLY A 24 50.07 40.73 -36.20
N GLU A 25 51.10 41.33 -36.80
CA GLU A 25 51.91 42.46 -36.30
C GLU A 25 52.82 42.26 -35.05
N GLU A 26 54.10 41.96 -35.33
CA GLU A 26 55.24 42.18 -34.44
C GLU A 26 55.52 43.69 -34.28
N GLU A 27 55.40 44.21 -33.05
CA GLU A 27 56.07 45.47 -32.66
C GLU A 27 57.28 45.15 -31.76
N PRO A 28 58.47 45.76 -32.01
CA PRO A 28 59.71 45.37 -31.36
C PRO A 28 59.82 45.93 -29.94
N PHE A 29 60.18 45.06 -28.99
CA PHE A 29 60.64 45.43 -27.66
C PHE A 29 61.96 46.22 -27.74
N PRO A 30 62.13 47.32 -27.00
CA PRO A 30 63.40 48.04 -26.96
C PRO A 30 64.48 47.22 -26.26
N SER A 31 65.54 46.91 -26.99
CA SER A 31 66.80 46.37 -26.46
C SER A 31 67.54 47.47 -25.69
N THR A 32 67.58 47.40 -24.37
CA THR A 32 68.50 48.23 -23.58
C THR A 32 69.84 47.51 -23.55
N GLY A 33 70.83 48.17 -24.15
CA GLY A 33 72.18 47.66 -24.34
C GLY A 33 72.94 47.41 -23.05
N VAL A 34 73.85 46.44 -23.19
CA VAL A 34 74.98 46.12 -22.32
C VAL A 34 75.77 47.39 -22.00
N GLY A 35 75.82 47.74 -20.71
CA GLY A 35 76.83 48.60 -20.11
C GLY A 35 77.78 47.72 -19.31
N SER A 36 79.06 47.82 -19.63
CA SER A 36 80.21 47.06 -19.17
C SER A 36 80.59 47.31 -17.70
N GLU A 37 81.05 46.22 -17.07
CA GLU A 37 82.18 46.12 -16.14
C GLU A 37 82.14 46.98 -14.87
N ASP A 38 81.87 46.32 -13.74
CA ASP A 38 82.78 46.36 -12.59
C ASP A 38 82.91 44.93 -12.05
N GLU A 39 84.12 44.38 -12.18
CA GLU A 39 84.58 43.16 -11.53
C GLU A 39 84.75 43.47 -10.04
N GLU A 40 83.83 43.01 -9.19
CA GLU A 40 84.12 42.80 -7.78
C GLU A 40 84.30 41.30 -7.52
N GLU A 41 85.50 41.01 -7.03
CA GLU A 41 86.07 39.70 -6.74
C GLU A 41 85.19 38.90 -5.77
N GLY A 42 85.23 37.58 -5.96
CA GLY A 42 84.37 36.62 -5.29
C GLY A 42 84.43 36.66 -3.77
N GLU A 43 83.28 36.93 -3.17
CA GLU A 43 82.96 36.43 -1.84
C GLU A 43 82.52 34.97 -1.98
N ASP A 44 83.38 34.06 -1.50
CA ASP A 44 83.00 32.70 -1.14
C ASP A 44 81.90 32.80 -0.08
N TRP A 45 80.64 32.74 -0.54
CA TRP A 45 79.50 32.56 0.35
C TRP A 45 79.57 31.15 0.91
N GLU A 46 80.23 30.99 2.06
CA GLU A 46 79.83 29.94 2.99
C GLU A 46 78.32 30.12 3.19
N ASP A 47 77.52 29.13 2.76
CA ASP A 47 76.09 29.03 3.05
C ASP A 47 75.89 29.04 4.56
N ALA A 48 75.90 30.24 5.14
CA ALA A 48 75.50 30.49 6.49
C ALA A 48 73.99 30.24 6.51
N ASP A 49 73.61 29.05 6.99
CA ASP A 49 72.24 28.65 7.32
C ASP A 49 71.68 29.64 8.35
N SER A 50 71.34 30.83 7.88
CA SER A 50 70.76 31.89 8.67
C SER A 50 69.32 31.47 8.94
N PRO A 51 68.87 31.43 10.21
CA PRO A 51 67.49 31.08 10.54
C PRO A 51 66.48 32.17 10.12
N ALA A 52 66.94 33.20 9.41
CA ALA A 52 66.12 34.30 8.94
C ALA A 52 65.22 33.86 7.77
N PRO A 53 63.95 34.30 7.73
CA PRO A 53 63.06 34.02 6.61
C PRO A 53 63.56 34.66 5.31
N VAL A 54 63.72 33.84 4.27
CA VAL A 54 64.07 34.26 2.92
C VAL A 54 62.78 34.36 2.10
N ALA A 55 62.50 35.56 1.57
CA ALA A 55 61.37 35.78 0.67
C ALA A 55 61.80 35.49 -0.78
N HIS A 56 61.25 34.43 -1.37
CA HIS A 56 61.56 34.00 -2.75
C HIS A 56 60.74 34.73 -3.80
N LEU A 57 59.53 35.16 -3.43
CA LEU A 57 58.61 35.85 -4.34
C LEU A 57 57.86 36.92 -3.55
N SER A 58 57.87 38.16 -4.03
CA SER A 58 57.09 39.27 -3.48
C SER A 58 55.93 39.64 -4.41
N ASP A 59 54.80 40.06 -3.84
CA ASP A 59 53.75 40.74 -4.60
C ASP A 59 54.36 42.04 -5.15
N GLY A 60 54.20 42.30 -6.44
CA GLY A 60 54.78 43.44 -7.16
C GLY A 60 54.27 44.81 -6.71
N ARG A 61 53.51 44.88 -5.62
CA ARG A 61 53.16 46.11 -4.91
C ARG A 61 54.31 46.51 -4.01
N THR A 62 54.78 47.74 -4.20
CA THR A 62 55.85 48.34 -3.41
C THR A 62 55.52 48.31 -1.92
N GLY A 63 56.14 47.37 -1.19
CA GLY A 63 56.07 47.25 0.27
C GLY A 63 55.07 46.22 0.81
N ALA A 64 55.62 45.09 1.25
CA ALA A 64 55.11 44.24 2.35
C ALA A 64 54.14 43.08 2.04
N GLY A 65 54.24 42.44 0.86
CA GLY A 65 53.64 41.12 0.65
C GLY A 65 54.67 40.10 0.16
N ALA A 66 55.16 39.21 1.03
CA ALA A 66 55.91 38.03 0.57
C ALA A 66 54.91 36.92 0.21
N LEU A 67 54.98 36.46 -1.04
CA LEU A 67 54.14 35.39 -1.57
C LEU A 67 54.66 34.02 -1.10
N LEU A 68 55.98 33.82 -1.19
CA LEU A 68 56.65 32.60 -0.77
C LEU A 68 57.82 32.95 0.16
N VAL A 69 57.80 32.40 1.36
CA VAL A 69 58.86 32.54 2.35
C VAL A 69 59.34 31.16 2.76
N ASP A 70 60.66 30.96 2.87
CA ASP A 70 61.19 29.78 3.52
C ASP A 70 62.18 30.12 4.64
N TYR A 71 62.31 29.22 5.59
CA TYR A 71 63.29 29.29 6.66
C TYR A 71 63.59 27.90 7.21
N VAL A 72 64.79 27.75 7.76
CA VAL A 72 65.20 26.50 8.43
C VAL A 72 64.59 26.45 9.83
N TYR A 73 63.98 25.32 10.17
CA TYR A 73 63.45 25.06 11.50
C TYR A 73 63.73 23.62 11.94
N GLY A 74 64.55 23.46 12.97
CA GLY A 74 64.98 22.15 13.45
C GLY A 74 65.81 21.42 12.39
N ALA A 75 65.43 20.17 12.07
CA ALA A 75 66.12 19.33 11.07
C ALA A 75 65.55 19.48 9.64
N GLY A 76 64.70 20.47 9.40
CA GLY A 76 64.01 20.65 8.12
C GLY A 76 63.78 22.12 7.79
N ARG A 77 63.01 22.34 6.72
CA ARG A 77 62.61 23.68 6.25
C ARG A 77 61.11 23.86 6.38
N ILE A 78 60.68 25.06 6.73
CA ILE A 78 59.29 25.48 6.66
C ILE A 78 59.17 26.40 5.46
N VAL A 79 58.19 26.13 4.60
CA VAL A 79 57.84 26.98 3.47
C VAL A 79 56.42 27.49 3.68
N VAL A 80 56.26 28.81 3.66
CA VAL A 80 54.99 29.50 3.85
C VAL A 80 54.59 30.14 2.52
N LEU A 81 53.44 29.70 1.99
CA LEU A 81 52.80 30.28 0.81
C LEU A 81 51.60 31.09 1.27
N SER A 82 51.57 32.39 0.97
CA SER A 82 50.49 33.28 1.43
C SER A 82 49.24 33.26 0.54
N ASP A 83 49.36 32.86 -0.74
CA ASP A 83 48.22 32.66 -1.64
C ASP A 83 47.91 31.17 -1.85
N PRO A 84 46.84 30.64 -1.23
CA PRO A 84 46.45 29.24 -1.41
C PRO A 84 45.90 28.94 -2.82
N TYR A 85 45.55 29.96 -3.61
CA TYR A 85 44.96 29.77 -4.92
C TYR A 85 45.90 29.06 -5.90
N ILE A 86 47.21 29.30 -5.78
CA ILE A 86 48.28 28.72 -6.61
C ILE A 86 48.22 27.18 -6.59
N VAL A 87 47.91 26.57 -5.45
CA VAL A 87 47.84 25.11 -5.27
C VAL A 87 46.41 24.56 -5.32
N SER A 88 45.42 25.38 -5.64
CA SER A 88 44.02 24.96 -5.77
C SER A 88 43.77 24.26 -7.12
N ASN A 89 42.70 23.45 -7.19
CA ASN A 89 42.29 22.78 -8.44
C ASN A 89 42.12 23.75 -9.63
N GLY A 90 41.69 24.99 -9.37
CA GLY A 90 41.52 26.01 -10.42
C GLY A 90 42.78 26.81 -10.75
N GLY A 91 43.76 26.83 -9.85
CA GLY A 91 45.00 27.61 -10.00
C GLY A 91 46.21 26.79 -10.44
N ILE A 92 46.26 25.49 -10.13
CA ILE A 92 47.44 24.64 -10.37
C ILE A 92 47.78 24.50 -11.86
N ASN A 93 46.78 24.56 -12.74
CA ASN A 93 46.95 24.47 -14.20
C ASN A 93 47.23 25.83 -14.87
N ARG A 94 47.45 26.90 -14.09
CA ARG A 94 47.78 28.22 -14.65
C ARG A 94 49.28 28.47 -14.57
N ALA A 95 49.86 28.94 -15.67
CA ALA A 95 51.28 29.27 -15.78
C ALA A 95 52.16 28.14 -15.19
N ASP A 96 53.18 28.50 -14.42
CA ASP A 96 54.12 27.55 -13.83
C ASP A 96 53.78 27.17 -12.37
N ASN A 97 52.52 27.33 -11.95
CA ASN A 97 52.08 27.04 -10.58
C ASN A 97 52.34 25.58 -10.17
N LEU A 98 52.18 24.63 -11.09
CA LEU A 98 52.48 23.22 -10.84
C LEU A 98 53.97 23.00 -10.55
N PHE A 99 54.86 23.63 -11.34
CA PHE A 99 56.30 23.52 -11.15
C PHE A 99 56.73 24.14 -9.83
N LEU A 100 56.16 25.31 -9.49
CA LEU A 100 56.37 25.94 -8.19
C LEU A 100 55.93 25.04 -7.03
N ALA A 101 54.71 24.48 -7.11
CA ALA A 101 54.17 23.60 -6.08
C ALA A 101 55.04 22.34 -5.88
N VAL A 102 55.46 21.70 -6.97
CA VAL A 102 56.36 20.53 -6.91
C VAL A 102 57.72 20.93 -6.33
N GLY A 103 58.28 22.08 -6.74
CA GLY A 103 59.54 22.60 -6.22
C GLY A 103 59.50 22.85 -4.71
N VAL A 104 58.42 23.43 -4.21
CA VAL A 104 58.20 23.68 -2.77
C VAL A 104 58.07 22.38 -1.98
N VAL A 105 57.30 21.42 -2.48
CA VAL A 105 57.03 20.16 -1.78
C VAL A 105 58.25 19.23 -1.76
N THR A 106 58.98 19.18 -2.88
CA THR A 106 60.10 18.23 -3.04
C THR A 106 61.45 18.83 -2.66
N GLY A 107 61.59 20.16 -2.71
CA GLY A 107 62.87 20.84 -2.54
C GLY A 107 63.94 20.36 -3.51
N GLY A 108 63.54 19.91 -4.71
CA GLY A 108 64.45 19.32 -5.72
C GLY A 108 64.88 17.87 -5.43
N ARG A 109 64.34 17.23 -4.37
CA ARG A 109 64.68 15.85 -3.98
C ARG A 109 63.61 14.87 -4.44
N THR A 110 64.02 13.73 -4.96
CA THR A 110 63.09 12.62 -5.27
C THR A 110 62.87 11.77 -4.02
N GLY A 111 61.61 11.55 -3.62
CA GLY A 111 61.29 10.77 -2.43
C GLY A 111 59.80 10.62 -2.18
N ARG A 112 59.46 9.98 -1.05
CA ARG A 112 58.08 9.87 -0.59
C ARG A 112 57.65 11.20 0.04
N VAL A 113 56.53 11.73 -0.44
CA VAL A 113 55.87 12.90 0.15
C VAL A 113 54.71 12.40 1.01
N ALA A 114 54.64 12.88 2.25
CA ALA A 114 53.52 12.64 3.14
C ALA A 114 52.79 13.96 3.37
N PHE A 115 51.46 13.94 3.29
CA PHE A 115 50.60 15.08 3.59
C PHE A 115 49.99 14.88 4.98
N ASP A 116 50.11 15.89 5.84
CA ASP A 116 49.45 15.92 7.15
C ASP A 116 48.38 17.01 7.16
N GLU A 117 47.12 16.59 7.06
CA GLU A 117 45.95 17.47 7.11
C GLU A 117 45.16 17.27 8.41
N PHE A 118 45.73 16.56 9.39
CA PHE A 118 45.02 16.17 10.61
C PHE A 118 44.45 17.36 11.37
N HIS A 119 45.22 18.45 11.46
CA HIS A 119 44.83 19.68 12.16
C HIS A 119 43.83 20.53 11.35
N GLN A 120 43.68 20.26 10.05
CA GLN A 120 42.72 20.95 9.17
C GLN A 120 41.34 20.24 9.13
N GLY A 121 41.17 19.16 9.90
CA GLY A 121 39.89 18.46 10.02
C GLY A 121 39.69 17.31 9.03
N TYR A 122 40.64 17.03 8.15
CA TYR A 122 40.64 15.90 7.21
C TYR A 122 41.20 14.61 7.85
N ALA A 123 40.83 14.34 9.11
CA ALA A 123 41.13 13.06 9.70
C ALA A 123 40.27 11.99 9.00
N ALA A 124 40.91 11.03 8.33
CA ALA A 124 40.30 9.95 7.53
C ALA A 124 39.32 9.01 8.29
N THR A 125 38.92 9.36 9.51
CA THR A 125 38.13 8.53 10.43
C THR A 125 36.75 9.09 10.77
N GLN A 126 36.38 10.29 10.32
CA GLN A 126 34.99 10.73 10.42
C GLN A 126 34.33 10.58 9.07
N ASN A 127 33.45 9.59 8.93
CA ASN A 127 32.56 9.43 7.76
C ASN A 127 31.96 10.80 7.42
N GLU A 128 32.43 11.45 6.36
CA GLU A 128 32.07 12.83 6.01
C GLU A 128 30.56 13.00 5.87
N LEU A 129 29.87 11.95 5.43
CA LEU A 129 28.41 11.85 5.42
C LEU A 129 27.81 12.07 6.81
N PHE A 130 28.29 11.36 7.84
CA PHE A 130 27.79 11.54 9.21
C PHE A 130 28.18 12.89 9.83
N ALA A 131 29.33 13.46 9.45
CA ALA A 131 29.71 14.80 9.87
C ALA A 131 28.78 15.87 9.26
N TYR A 132 28.45 15.74 7.96
CA TYR A 132 27.50 16.59 7.25
C TYR A 132 26.06 16.48 7.82
N PHE A 133 25.62 15.26 8.18
CA PHE A 133 24.30 15.04 8.79
C PHE A 133 24.21 15.47 10.27
N ARG A 134 25.32 15.64 10.98
CA ARG A 134 25.33 16.18 12.36
C ARG A 134 25.00 17.67 12.41
N GLY A 135 25.44 18.44 11.41
CA GLY A 135 25.20 19.89 11.34
C GLY A 135 23.87 20.27 10.68
N THR A 136 23.29 19.37 9.89
CA THR A 136 22.10 19.68 9.07
C THR A 136 20.87 18.98 9.64
N PRO A 137 19.72 19.66 9.86
CA PRO A 137 18.52 19.09 10.48
C PRO A 137 17.76 18.08 9.57
N ILE A 138 18.43 17.48 8.59
CA ILE A 138 17.89 16.50 7.64
C ILE A 138 17.33 15.27 8.37
N LEU A 139 18.02 14.80 9.42
CA LEU A 139 17.55 13.67 10.22
C LEU A 139 16.20 13.96 10.88
N TRP A 140 16.00 15.19 11.35
CA TRP A 140 14.73 15.65 11.93
C TRP A 140 13.63 15.78 10.88
N MET A 141 13.96 16.24 9.68
CA MET A 141 13.00 16.26 8.55
C MET A 141 12.55 14.85 8.19
N PHE A 142 13.47 13.88 8.10
CA PHE A 142 13.12 12.49 7.86
C PHE A 142 12.27 11.91 8.99
N ALA A 143 12.64 12.15 10.25
CA ALA A 143 11.85 11.72 11.40
C ALA A 143 10.42 12.31 11.37
N GLN A 144 10.26 13.60 11.08
CA GLN A 144 8.95 14.24 10.93
C GLN A 144 8.16 13.65 9.76
N SER A 145 8.80 13.42 8.61
CA SER A 145 8.15 12.80 7.46
C SER A 145 7.66 11.38 7.77
N ALA A 146 8.48 10.59 8.46
CA ALA A 146 8.14 9.24 8.88
C ALA A 146 6.97 9.24 9.87
N LEU A 147 6.94 10.20 10.81
CA LEU A 147 5.82 10.39 11.73
C LEU A 147 4.52 10.71 10.97
N VAL A 148 4.56 11.61 9.98
CA VAL A 148 3.39 11.96 9.16
C VAL A 148 2.89 10.74 8.37
N VAL A 149 3.79 9.99 7.74
CA VAL A 149 3.45 8.75 7.01
C VAL A 149 2.81 7.73 7.96
N LEU A 150 3.39 7.53 9.15
CA LEU A 150 2.84 6.62 10.15
C LEU A 150 1.45 7.06 10.62
N ALA A 151 1.24 8.37 10.83
CA ALA A 151 -0.07 8.92 11.18
C ALA A 151 -1.11 8.74 10.05
N LEU A 152 -0.70 8.93 8.79
CA LEU A 152 -1.56 8.67 7.63
C LEU A 152 -1.92 7.19 7.53
N VAL A 153 -0.93 6.29 7.65
CA VAL A 153 -1.16 4.85 7.64
C VAL A 153 -2.08 4.46 8.81
N TRP A 154 -1.86 4.98 10.01
CA TRP A 154 -2.70 4.70 11.18
C TRP A 154 -4.15 5.17 10.97
N THR A 155 -4.33 6.37 10.42
CA THR A 155 -5.65 6.96 10.17
C THR A 155 -6.39 6.23 9.06
N GLN A 156 -5.68 5.89 7.98
CA GLN A 156 -6.23 5.12 6.87
C GLN A 156 -6.52 3.67 7.28
N SER A 157 -5.66 3.10 8.14
CA SER A 157 -5.82 1.73 8.66
C SER A 157 -7.08 1.57 9.50
N ARG A 158 -7.50 2.63 10.22
CA ARG A 158 -8.78 2.64 10.93
C ARG A 158 -10.00 2.71 10.02
N ARG A 159 -9.87 3.14 8.75
CA ARG A 159 -10.98 3.25 7.78
C ARG A 159 -10.94 2.20 6.67
N PHE A 160 -10.38 1.01 6.92
CA PHE A 160 -10.44 -0.13 5.99
C PHE A 160 -11.82 -0.78 5.82
N ALA A 161 -12.91 -0.04 6.02
CA ALA A 161 -14.24 -0.52 5.70
C ALA A 161 -15.15 0.62 5.28
N ARG A 162 -15.83 0.44 4.15
CA ARG A 162 -17.07 1.14 3.84
C ARG A 162 -17.97 1.00 5.07
N PRO A 163 -18.57 2.08 5.62
CA PRO A 163 -19.47 1.95 6.75
C PRO A 163 -20.55 0.95 6.35
N LEU A 164 -20.48 -0.25 6.95
CA LEU A 164 -21.51 -1.25 6.75
C LEU A 164 -22.78 -0.62 7.31
N PRO A 165 -23.84 -0.46 6.50
CA PRO A 165 -25.11 0.00 7.04
C PRO A 165 -25.45 -0.91 8.21
N ALA A 166 -25.75 -0.32 9.37
CA ALA A 166 -26.09 -1.07 10.57
C ALA A 166 -27.12 -2.15 10.16
N PRO A 167 -26.92 -3.43 10.54
CA PRO A 167 -27.90 -4.46 10.28
C PRO A 167 -29.24 -3.93 10.79
N ARG A 168 -30.15 -3.60 9.87
CA ARG A 168 -31.52 -3.30 10.27
C ARG A 168 -31.96 -4.55 11.00
N ALA A 169 -32.27 -4.42 12.29
CA ALA A 169 -32.96 -5.47 13.01
C ALA A 169 -34.14 -5.86 12.13
N ASP A 170 -34.11 -7.08 11.62
CA ASP A 170 -35.13 -7.56 10.69
C ASP A 170 -36.44 -7.56 11.48
N ARG A 171 -37.23 -6.49 11.31
CA ARG A 171 -38.60 -6.43 11.80
C ARG A 171 -39.52 -7.32 10.98
N ARG A 172 -39.00 -8.25 10.17
CA ARG A 172 -39.77 -9.42 9.76
C ARG A 172 -39.91 -10.33 10.97
N SER A 173 -40.86 -9.96 11.82
CA SER A 173 -41.53 -10.92 12.67
C SER A 173 -41.99 -12.05 11.75
N LYS A 174 -41.37 -13.22 11.85
CA LYS A 174 -41.77 -14.42 11.09
C LYS A 174 -43.28 -14.69 11.25
N LEU A 175 -43.86 -14.21 12.35
CA LEU A 175 -45.29 -14.26 12.63
C LEU A 175 -46.13 -13.35 11.73
N GLU A 176 -45.64 -12.18 11.30
CA GLU A 176 -46.37 -11.32 10.34
C GLU A 176 -46.46 -11.96 8.96
N PHE A 177 -45.38 -12.64 8.52
CA PHE A 177 -45.39 -13.40 7.27
C PHE A 177 -46.34 -14.60 7.36
N VAL A 178 -46.29 -15.37 8.45
CA VAL A 178 -47.19 -16.50 8.69
C VAL A 178 -48.65 -16.02 8.79
N ALA A 179 -48.91 -14.92 9.48
CA ALA A 179 -50.25 -14.32 9.57
C ALA A 179 -50.77 -13.86 8.20
N SER A 180 -49.93 -13.18 7.41
CA SER A 180 -50.30 -12.72 6.06
C SER A 180 -50.57 -13.89 5.11
N MET A 181 -49.77 -14.96 5.17
CA MET A 181 -50.00 -16.18 4.39
C MET A 181 -51.24 -16.96 4.85
N ALA A 182 -51.48 -17.04 6.15
CA ALA A 182 -52.67 -17.66 6.70
C ALA A 182 -53.93 -16.91 6.28
N GLU A 183 -53.92 -15.58 6.32
CA GLU A 183 -55.04 -14.74 5.92
C GLU A 183 -55.29 -14.78 4.40
N LEU A 184 -54.23 -14.82 3.58
CA LEU A 184 -54.35 -15.03 2.14
C LEU A 184 -54.99 -16.39 1.80
N GLN A 185 -54.56 -17.45 2.47
CA GLN A 185 -55.14 -18.79 2.31
C GLN A 185 -56.59 -18.84 2.79
N GLN A 186 -56.89 -18.20 3.92
CA GLN A 186 -58.25 -18.07 4.45
C GLN A 186 -59.17 -17.32 3.47
N ARG A 187 -58.67 -16.23 2.88
CA ARG A 187 -59.40 -15.40 1.91
C ARG A 187 -59.57 -16.07 0.55
N SER A 188 -58.66 -16.97 0.19
CA SER A 188 -58.79 -17.79 -1.02
C SER A 188 -59.87 -18.88 -0.93
N ARG A 189 -60.52 -19.06 0.23
CA ARG A 189 -61.61 -20.04 0.46
C ARG A 189 -61.26 -21.47 0.00
N ALA A 190 -59.99 -21.86 0.07
CA ALA A 190 -59.55 -23.21 -0.28
C ALA A 190 -59.88 -24.28 0.80
N TYR A 191 -60.97 -24.11 1.55
CA TYR A 191 -61.42 -25.11 2.52
C TYR A 191 -61.84 -26.39 1.82
N ASP A 192 -62.49 -26.26 0.67
CA ASP A 192 -62.97 -27.38 -0.14
C ASP A 192 -61.78 -28.21 -0.65
N LEU A 193 -60.74 -27.54 -1.15
CA LEU A 193 -59.49 -28.19 -1.59
C LEU A 193 -58.73 -28.88 -0.44
N ALA A 194 -58.73 -28.27 0.74
CA ALA A 194 -58.10 -28.86 1.92
C ALA A 194 -58.84 -30.11 2.40
N ILE A 195 -60.17 -30.08 2.44
CA ILE A 195 -61.00 -31.23 2.79
C ILE A 195 -60.91 -32.32 1.73
N GLU A 196 -60.91 -31.96 0.44
CA GLU A 196 -60.68 -32.91 -0.65
C GLU A 196 -59.38 -33.68 -0.45
N ASN A 197 -58.28 -32.97 -0.18
CA ASN A 197 -56.97 -33.61 -0.01
C ASN A 197 -56.95 -34.56 1.21
N ILE A 198 -57.49 -34.11 2.34
CA ILE A 198 -57.56 -34.91 3.57
C ILE A 198 -58.45 -36.14 3.35
N TYR A 199 -59.65 -35.94 2.82
CA TYR A 199 -60.62 -37.00 2.58
C TYR A 199 -60.10 -38.04 1.59
N GLN A 200 -59.51 -37.64 0.46
CA GLN A 200 -58.95 -38.60 -0.51
C GLN A 200 -57.83 -39.44 0.10
N ARG A 201 -57.03 -38.87 1.00
CA ARG A 201 -56.02 -39.62 1.75
C ARG A 201 -56.67 -40.60 2.74
N THR A 202 -57.61 -40.13 3.54
CA THR A 202 -58.31 -40.96 4.55
C THR A 202 -59.09 -42.08 3.87
N ARG A 203 -59.79 -41.82 2.77
CA ARG A 203 -60.51 -42.82 1.97
C ARG A 203 -59.60 -43.94 1.48
N ARG A 204 -58.41 -43.62 0.95
CA ARG A 204 -57.41 -44.63 0.55
C ARG A 204 -56.93 -45.46 1.73
N ALA A 205 -56.77 -44.84 2.90
CA ALA A 205 -56.34 -45.51 4.12
C ALA A 205 -57.44 -46.46 4.65
N LEU A 206 -58.69 -46.02 4.65
CA LEU A 206 -59.88 -46.81 5.00
C LEU A 206 -60.11 -47.96 4.02
N ALA A 207 -59.97 -47.74 2.71
CA ALA A 207 -60.08 -48.80 1.71
C ALA A 207 -59.03 -49.90 1.93
N ARG A 208 -57.77 -49.52 2.22
CA ARG A 208 -56.71 -50.48 2.58
C ARG A 208 -57.03 -51.23 3.87
N TYR A 209 -57.50 -50.53 4.89
CA TYR A 209 -57.92 -51.14 6.16
C TYR A 209 -59.09 -52.12 5.96
N GLY A 210 -60.03 -51.81 5.06
CA GLY A 210 -61.13 -52.68 4.67
C GLY A 210 -60.74 -53.84 3.73
N GLY A 211 -59.56 -53.79 3.11
CA GLY A 211 -59.14 -54.75 2.08
C GLY A 211 -59.86 -54.57 0.74
N LEU A 212 -60.34 -53.35 0.45
CA LEU A 212 -61.08 -52.99 -0.76
C LEU A 212 -60.19 -52.24 -1.76
N ALA A 213 -60.60 -52.22 -3.02
CA ALA A 213 -59.96 -51.39 -4.03
C ALA A 213 -60.06 -49.90 -3.68
N PRO A 214 -59.08 -49.05 -4.05
CA PRO A 214 -59.10 -47.61 -3.74
C PRO A 214 -60.32 -46.85 -4.26
N ASN A 215 -60.95 -47.36 -5.32
CA ASN A 215 -62.12 -46.77 -5.97
C ASN A 215 -63.43 -47.45 -5.58
N ALA A 216 -63.45 -48.27 -4.51
CA ALA A 216 -64.67 -48.88 -4.01
C ALA A 216 -65.72 -47.80 -3.65
N PRO A 217 -67.02 -48.10 -3.83
CA PRO A 217 -68.08 -47.17 -3.48
C PRO A 217 -68.09 -46.94 -1.96
N LEU A 218 -68.54 -45.75 -1.57
CA LEU A 218 -68.53 -45.26 -0.19
C LEU A 218 -69.18 -46.24 0.78
N GLU A 219 -70.33 -46.78 0.40
CA GLU A 219 -71.17 -47.67 1.19
C GLU A 219 -70.42 -48.96 1.53
N ASN A 220 -69.67 -49.50 0.58
CA ASN A 220 -68.87 -50.71 0.77
C ASN A 220 -67.69 -50.45 1.71
N ILE A 221 -67.07 -49.27 1.60
CA ILE A 221 -65.98 -48.86 2.51
C ILE A 221 -66.52 -48.71 3.93
N ALA A 222 -67.63 -47.99 4.11
CA ALA A 222 -68.26 -47.79 5.42
C ALA A 222 -68.69 -49.12 6.05
N GLU A 223 -69.32 -50.01 5.27
CA GLU A 223 -69.75 -51.33 5.75
C GLU A 223 -68.55 -52.19 6.20
N GLN A 224 -67.51 -52.27 5.38
CA GLN A 224 -66.37 -53.14 5.65
C GLN A 224 -65.50 -52.60 6.80
N VAL A 225 -65.33 -51.29 6.90
CA VAL A 225 -64.63 -50.64 8.02
C VAL A 225 -65.43 -50.81 9.31
N ALA A 226 -66.76 -50.61 9.29
CA ALA A 226 -67.62 -50.81 10.47
C ALA A 226 -67.56 -52.26 10.97
N ARG A 227 -67.63 -53.25 10.05
CA ARG A 227 -67.49 -54.68 10.38
C ARG A 227 -66.16 -55.02 11.05
N ARG A 228 -65.05 -54.41 10.63
CA ARG A 228 -63.69 -54.69 11.16
C ARG A 228 -63.35 -53.91 12.42
N SER A 229 -63.88 -52.71 12.58
CA SER A 229 -63.55 -51.81 13.70
C SER A 229 -64.58 -51.80 14.83
N GLY A 230 -65.76 -52.35 14.62
CA GLY A 230 -66.88 -52.30 15.57
C GLY A 230 -67.53 -50.92 15.70
N LYS A 231 -67.19 -49.95 14.84
CA LYS A 231 -67.82 -48.62 14.82
C LYS A 231 -69.22 -48.65 14.21
N ASN A 232 -70.04 -47.66 14.56
CA ASN A 232 -71.39 -47.49 14.00
C ASN A 232 -71.30 -47.21 12.48
N ARG A 233 -71.89 -48.10 11.67
CA ARG A 233 -71.94 -47.98 10.21
C ARG A 233 -72.62 -46.68 9.77
N VAL A 234 -73.72 -46.32 10.41
CA VAL A 234 -74.56 -45.18 9.97
C VAL A 234 -73.83 -43.86 10.17
N GLU A 235 -73.17 -43.70 11.33
CA GLU A 235 -72.37 -42.51 11.63
C GLU A 235 -71.16 -42.37 10.71
N LEU A 236 -70.48 -43.49 10.42
CA LEU A 236 -69.34 -43.51 9.50
C LEU A 236 -69.76 -43.17 8.07
N GLU A 237 -70.85 -43.76 7.58
CA GLU A 237 -71.39 -43.48 6.25
C GLU A 237 -71.82 -42.01 6.13
N ALA A 238 -72.50 -41.47 7.15
CA ALA A 238 -72.89 -40.07 7.18
C ALA A 238 -71.68 -39.12 7.12
N LEU A 239 -70.64 -39.39 7.92
CA LEU A 239 -69.40 -38.59 7.93
C LEU A 239 -68.71 -38.60 6.56
N LEU A 240 -68.57 -39.78 5.94
CA LEU A 240 -67.91 -39.89 4.66
C LEU A 240 -68.75 -39.30 3.52
N ARG A 241 -70.08 -39.41 3.58
CA ARG A 241 -71.01 -38.82 2.60
C ARG A 241 -70.99 -37.29 2.68
N GLU A 242 -71.00 -36.74 3.89
CA GLU A 242 -70.89 -35.29 4.09
C GLU A 242 -69.56 -34.72 3.53
N CYS A 243 -68.47 -35.50 3.60
CA CYS A 243 -67.22 -35.14 2.96
C CYS A 243 -67.32 -35.17 1.42
N GLU A 244 -67.94 -36.19 0.82
CA GLU A 244 -68.16 -36.25 -0.64
C GLU A 244 -69.05 -35.10 -1.14
N ASP A 245 -70.12 -34.77 -0.41
CA ASP A 245 -71.02 -33.67 -0.75
C ASP A 245 -70.30 -32.30 -0.69
N SER A 246 -69.41 -32.11 0.29
CA SER A 246 -68.58 -30.90 0.36
C SER A 246 -67.60 -30.77 -0.80
N ILE A 247 -67.05 -31.88 -1.29
CA ILE A 247 -66.16 -31.90 -2.46
C ILE A 247 -66.95 -31.66 -3.75
N ALA A 248 -68.21 -32.12 -3.81
CA ALA A 248 -69.10 -31.91 -4.95
C ALA A 248 -69.63 -30.47 -5.08
N GLY A 249 -69.23 -29.56 -4.18
CA GLY A 249 -69.53 -28.13 -4.27
C GLY A 249 -70.60 -27.62 -3.29
N ALA A 250 -70.97 -28.41 -2.27
CA ALA A 250 -71.80 -27.89 -1.18
C ALA A 250 -71.03 -26.81 -0.39
N PRO A 251 -71.66 -25.66 -0.06
CA PRO A 251 -70.96 -24.54 0.58
C PRO A 251 -70.43 -24.93 1.96
N LEU A 252 -69.10 -24.94 2.11
CA LEU A 252 -68.44 -25.31 3.36
C LEU A 252 -68.02 -24.07 4.15
N THR A 253 -68.48 -23.98 5.40
CA THR A 253 -68.02 -22.93 6.34
C THR A 253 -66.71 -23.36 7.01
N SER A 254 -65.81 -22.41 7.30
CA SER A 254 -64.52 -22.67 7.95
C SER A 254 -64.61 -23.53 9.23
N ARG A 255 -65.57 -23.23 10.11
CA ARG A 255 -65.83 -24.01 11.33
C ARG A 255 -66.20 -25.47 11.01
N ARG A 256 -67.07 -25.68 10.01
CA ARG A 256 -67.49 -27.03 9.61
C ARG A 256 -66.36 -27.82 8.95
N ALA A 257 -65.52 -27.15 8.17
CA ALA A 257 -64.30 -27.76 7.61
C ALA A 257 -63.38 -28.28 8.72
N VAL A 258 -63.16 -27.50 9.77
CA VAL A 258 -62.33 -27.92 10.91
C VAL A 258 -62.97 -29.08 11.66
N GLU A 259 -64.29 -29.08 11.83
CA GLU A 259 -65.03 -30.20 12.45
C GLU A 259 -64.89 -31.50 11.65
N LEU A 260 -65.07 -31.45 10.32
CA LEU A 260 -64.88 -32.61 9.44
C LEU A 260 -63.44 -33.14 9.46
N ALA A 261 -62.45 -32.24 9.33
CA ALA A 261 -61.04 -32.62 9.38
C ALA A 261 -60.66 -33.26 10.73
N ARG A 262 -61.24 -32.76 11.84
CA ARG A 262 -61.05 -33.33 13.18
C ARG A 262 -61.67 -34.72 13.28
N ALA A 263 -62.91 -34.89 12.82
CA ALA A 263 -63.60 -36.18 12.83
C ALA A 263 -62.86 -37.24 11.99
N LEU A 264 -62.34 -36.87 10.82
CA LEU A 264 -61.52 -37.76 9.99
C LEU A 264 -60.21 -38.17 10.69
N ARG A 265 -59.52 -37.25 11.36
CA ARG A 265 -58.30 -37.56 12.12
C ARG A 265 -58.56 -38.42 13.35
N GLU A 266 -59.67 -38.20 14.03
CA GLU A 266 -60.09 -39.00 15.17
C GLU A 266 -60.42 -40.43 14.72
N LEU A 267 -61.12 -40.58 13.59
CA LEU A 267 -61.33 -41.87 12.95
C LEU A 267 -60.00 -42.56 12.58
N GLU A 268 -59.05 -41.88 11.95
CA GLU A 268 -57.73 -42.45 11.63
C GLU A 268 -56.94 -42.86 12.87
N ARG A 269 -57.03 -42.07 13.95
CA ARG A 269 -56.36 -42.35 15.22
C ARG A 269 -56.95 -43.56 15.91
N ASP A 270 -58.27 -43.65 15.99
CA ASP A 270 -58.98 -44.74 16.66
C ASP A 270 -58.75 -46.08 15.94
N LEU A 271 -58.68 -46.04 14.61
CA LEU A 271 -58.39 -47.20 13.79
C LEU A 271 -56.88 -47.55 13.76
N GLY A 272 -56.01 -46.72 14.36
CA GLY A 272 -54.57 -46.91 14.36
C GLY A 272 -53.93 -46.76 12.97
N ILE A 273 -54.59 -46.09 12.03
CA ILE A 273 -54.16 -45.94 10.63
C ILE A 273 -53.22 -44.73 10.45
N LEU A 274 -52.92 -44.00 11.54
CA LEU A 274 -51.97 -42.88 11.54
C LEU A 274 -50.63 -43.30 10.90
N MET A 275 -50.35 -42.73 9.72
CA MET A 275 -49.11 -42.96 8.97
C MET A 275 -47.90 -42.47 9.77
N ARG A 276 -47.38 -43.31 10.66
CA ARG A 276 -46.10 -43.11 11.32
C ARG A 276 -45.00 -43.49 10.34
N SER A 277 -44.46 -42.55 9.55
CA SER A 277 -43.18 -42.81 8.86
C SER A 277 -42.38 -41.66 8.22
N ARG A 278 -42.83 -40.39 8.16
CA ARG A 278 -42.01 -39.35 7.49
C ARG A 278 -41.53 -38.16 8.32
N GLU A 279 -42.17 -37.80 9.43
CA GLU A 279 -41.74 -36.60 10.19
C GLU A 279 -40.57 -36.82 11.15
N ILE A 280 -40.34 -38.07 11.61
CA ILE A 280 -39.25 -38.36 12.58
C ILE A 280 -37.84 -38.25 11.95
N ARG A 281 -37.71 -38.28 10.62
CA ARG A 281 -36.40 -38.31 9.94
C ARG A 281 -35.84 -36.93 9.55
N GLN A 282 -36.63 -35.85 9.63
CA GLN A 282 -36.18 -34.50 9.29
C GLN A 282 -35.76 -33.65 10.51
N ALA A 283 -35.86 -34.20 11.72
CA ALA A 283 -35.47 -33.53 12.96
C ALA A 283 -34.19 -34.13 13.59
N ARG A 284 -33.37 -34.85 12.81
CA ARG A 284 -32.12 -35.45 13.27
C ARG A 284 -30.95 -35.00 12.42
#